data_AF-A0A5C7XM27-F1
#
_entry.id   AF-A0A5C7XM27-F1
#
_cell.length_a   1.000
_cell.length_b   1.000
_cell.length_c   1.000
_cell.angle_alpha   90.00
_cell.angle_beta   90.00
_cell.angle_gamma   90.00
#
_symmetry.space_group_name_H-M   'P 1'
#
loop_
_entity.id
_entity.type
_entity.pdbx_description
1 polymer ?
#
loop_
_entity_poly.entity_id
_entity_poly.type
_entity_poly.pdbx_seq_one_letter_code
_entity_poly.pdbx_strand_id
1 'polypeptide(L)'
;MSGTSSRQSPPTRPRWRAGLLALALACAPVAATFAAEADPDAAPLQARLRNLDLDPQRNTLAAYERLQARQAVEALAAAKRKQRPQALQVARLRVETAEVAVRGELARTELQRLELERGELLVEASRRDAERARAEAERLRIEAQIQAEEAARLREAIAQEAQAREDAEGILDTVAGAEAEKLRAARELEAELARKEAELAAGGPVSPPKPKPVAGKPKPKPKPKPTR
;
A
#
# COMPACT_ATOMS: atom_id res chain seq x y z
N MET A 1 12.70 63.24 -35.22
CA MET A 1 13.82 62.46 -35.79
C MET A 1 13.23 61.60 -36.92
N SER A 2 12.54 62.14 -37.93
CA SER A 2 13.04 62.94 -39.05
C SER A 2 14.26 62.32 -39.75
N GLY A 3 13.97 61.48 -40.75
CA GLY A 3 14.92 60.94 -41.71
C GLY A 3 14.23 60.75 -43.06
N THR A 4 13.70 61.85 -43.61
CA THR A 4 13.22 61.94 -44.98
C THR A 4 14.27 62.62 -45.86
N SER A 5 14.33 62.19 -47.12
CA SER A 5 14.76 62.95 -48.30
C SER A 5 16.23 62.87 -48.74
N SER A 6 16.43 62.26 -49.92
CA SER A 6 17.37 62.72 -50.96
C SER A 6 17.23 61.76 -52.16
N ARG A 7 16.36 61.99 -53.16
CA ARG A 7 16.41 62.98 -54.26
C ARG A 7 17.45 62.63 -55.34
N GLN A 8 17.00 62.19 -56.52
CA GLN A 8 17.33 62.79 -57.83
C GLN A 8 16.70 62.04 -59.03
N SER A 9 16.55 62.80 -60.11
CA SER A 9 15.49 62.76 -61.13
C SER A 9 15.87 62.02 -62.43
N PRO A 10 14.90 61.68 -63.31
CA PRO A 10 15.11 61.29 -64.72
C PRO A 10 15.03 62.57 -65.62
N PRO A 11 14.92 62.52 -66.96
CA PRO A 11 15.21 61.51 -68.00
C PRO A 11 16.15 62.08 -69.11
N THR A 12 16.46 61.31 -70.17
CA THR A 12 16.36 61.76 -71.59
C THR A 12 16.77 60.67 -72.57
N ARG A 13 16.02 60.56 -73.68
CA ARG A 13 16.17 59.61 -74.80
C ARG A 13 17.11 60.17 -75.87
N PRO A 14 17.59 59.35 -76.83
CA PRO A 14 16.94 59.35 -78.16
C PRO A 14 16.91 57.94 -78.80
N ARG A 15 15.74 57.39 -79.19
CA ARG A 15 15.06 57.58 -80.49
C ARG A 15 15.95 57.36 -81.72
N TRP A 16 16.27 56.09 -82.03
CA TRP A 16 16.75 55.69 -83.35
C TRP A 16 15.95 54.49 -83.86
N ARG A 17 15.09 54.80 -84.83
CA ARG A 17 14.73 54.02 -86.02
C ARG A 17 13.80 52.81 -85.85
N ALA A 18 12.63 53.02 -86.44
CA ALA A 18 11.60 52.05 -86.75
C ALA A 18 12.13 50.88 -87.58
N GLY A 19 11.62 49.69 -87.28
CA GLY A 19 11.65 48.51 -88.12
C GLY A 19 10.40 47.68 -87.81
N LEU A 20 9.47 47.65 -88.75
CA LEU A 20 8.23 46.87 -88.72
C LEU A 20 8.50 45.36 -88.73
N LEU A 21 7.88 44.60 -87.83
CA LEU A 21 7.46 43.20 -87.99
C LEU A 21 6.68 42.79 -86.72
N ALA A 22 5.36 42.96 -86.69
CA ALA A 22 4.38 41.96 -87.11
C ALA A 22 4.47 40.62 -86.34
N LEU A 23 3.47 40.40 -85.48
CA LEU A 23 2.81 39.12 -85.25
C LEU A 23 3.64 37.97 -84.61
N ALA A 24 3.56 37.85 -83.28
CA ALA A 24 3.64 36.56 -82.57
C ALA A 24 3.00 36.67 -81.17
N LEU A 25 1.73 37.06 -81.13
CA LEU A 25 0.85 36.80 -79.99
C LEU A 25 0.27 35.39 -80.20
N ALA A 26 0.85 34.37 -79.57
CA ALA A 26 0.21 33.09 -79.18
C ALA A 26 1.25 31.98 -78.98
N CYS A 27 1.63 31.72 -77.73
CA CYS A 27 1.85 30.35 -77.24
C CYS A 27 2.03 30.39 -75.70
N ALA A 28 0.96 30.72 -74.99
CA ALA A 28 0.84 30.25 -73.61
C ALA A 28 0.27 28.82 -73.72
N PRO A 29 0.95 27.78 -73.20
CA PRO A 29 0.27 26.51 -73.01
C PRO A 29 -0.80 26.76 -71.97
N VAL A 30 -2.05 26.93 -72.43
CA VAL A 30 -3.22 26.67 -71.60
C VAL A 30 -3.10 25.19 -71.25
N ALA A 31 -2.53 24.90 -70.09
CA ALA A 31 -2.74 23.62 -69.44
C ALA A 31 -4.25 23.54 -69.24
N ALA A 32 -4.91 22.82 -70.15
CA ALA A 32 -6.26 22.40 -69.94
C ALA A 32 -6.26 21.61 -68.64
N THR A 33 -6.67 22.25 -67.55
CA THR A 33 -7.20 21.54 -66.39
C THR A 33 -8.46 20.87 -66.89
N PHE A 34 -8.31 19.72 -67.54
CA PHE A 34 -9.37 18.74 -67.56
C PHE A 34 -9.64 18.46 -66.09
N ALA A 35 -10.71 19.04 -65.56
CA ALA A 35 -11.41 18.41 -64.47
C ALA A 35 -11.86 17.06 -65.05
N ALA A 36 -10.98 16.08 -64.97
CA ALA A 36 -11.33 14.69 -65.19
C ALA A 36 -12.53 14.47 -64.28
N GLU A 37 -13.67 14.18 -64.89
CA GLU A 37 -14.88 13.84 -64.16
C GLU A 37 -14.47 12.81 -63.11
N ALA A 38 -14.68 13.18 -61.84
CA ALA A 38 -14.19 12.38 -60.73
C ALA A 38 -14.71 10.96 -60.94
N ASP A 39 -13.77 10.02 -61.05
CA ASP A 39 -14.11 8.64 -61.32
C ASP A 39 -15.19 8.20 -60.32
N PRO A 40 -16.39 7.80 -60.79
CA PRO A 40 -17.54 7.55 -59.93
C PRO A 40 -17.28 6.41 -58.93
N ASP A 41 -16.35 5.49 -59.25
CA ASP A 41 -15.96 4.41 -58.36
C ASP A 41 -14.90 4.85 -57.34
N ALA A 42 -14.03 5.81 -57.71
CA ALA A 42 -12.96 6.31 -56.84
C ALA A 42 -13.45 7.40 -55.86
N ALA A 43 -14.42 8.22 -56.28
CA ALA A 43 -14.99 9.30 -55.47
C ALA A 43 -15.49 8.86 -54.07
N PRO A 44 -16.29 7.78 -53.93
CA PRO A 44 -16.75 7.34 -52.60
C PRO A 44 -15.60 6.80 -51.74
N LEU A 45 -14.61 6.13 -52.33
CA LEU A 45 -13.43 5.63 -51.61
C LEU A 45 -12.57 6.79 -51.10
N GLN A 46 -12.39 7.83 -51.93
CA GLN A 46 -11.66 9.03 -51.55
C GLN A 46 -12.38 9.81 -50.45
N ALA A 47 -13.71 9.89 -50.49
CA ALA A 47 -14.51 10.51 -49.43
C ALA A 47 -14.35 9.80 -48.08
N ARG A 48 -14.33 8.46 -48.07
CA ARG A 48 -14.08 7.68 -46.84
C ARG A 48 -12.70 7.98 -46.24
N LEU A 49 -11.66 8.02 -47.06
CA LEU A 49 -10.31 8.37 -46.59
C LEU A 49 -10.24 9.80 -46.06
N ARG A 50 -10.88 10.77 -46.73
CA ARG A 50 -10.98 12.15 -46.24
C ARG A 50 -11.67 12.22 -44.88
N ASN A 51 -12.73 11.45 -44.66
CA ASN A 51 -13.40 11.40 -43.35
C ASN A 51 -12.46 10.92 -42.23
N LEU A 52 -11.55 9.98 -42.51
CA LEU A 52 -10.52 9.57 -41.55
C LEU A 52 -9.50 10.67 -41.27
N ASP A 53 -9.21 11.53 -42.25
CA ASP A 53 -8.25 12.63 -42.12
C ASP A 53 -8.82 13.84 -41.38
N LEU A 54 -10.12 14.09 -41.53
CA LEU A 54 -10.82 15.21 -40.92
C LEU A 54 -11.06 15.01 -39.42
N ASP A 55 -11.10 13.77 -38.95
CA ASP A 55 -11.25 13.44 -37.54
C ASP A 55 -9.89 13.53 -36.82
N PRO A 56 -9.70 14.48 -35.88
CA PRO A 56 -8.44 14.65 -35.15
C PRO A 56 -8.03 13.43 -34.31
N GLN A 57 -8.98 12.59 -33.91
CA GLN A 57 -8.67 11.38 -33.13
C GLN A 57 -8.16 10.24 -34.03
N ARG A 58 -8.46 10.28 -35.32
CA ARG A 58 -8.15 9.21 -36.29
C ARG A 58 -7.01 9.57 -37.23
N ASN A 59 -6.81 10.86 -37.48
CA ASN A 59 -5.91 11.32 -38.53
C ASN A 59 -4.41 11.09 -38.25
N THR A 60 -4.03 10.74 -37.03
CA THR A 60 -2.67 10.33 -36.65
C THR A 60 -2.47 8.81 -36.66
N LEU A 61 -3.55 8.04 -36.74
CA LEU A 61 -3.55 6.59 -36.63
C LEU A 61 -3.42 5.93 -38.01
N ALA A 62 -2.87 4.71 -38.01
CA ALA A 62 -2.71 3.84 -39.17
C ALA A 62 -2.19 4.58 -40.42
N ALA A 63 -1.16 5.42 -40.22
CA ALA A 63 -0.65 6.32 -41.25
C ALA A 63 -0.18 5.56 -42.50
N TYR A 64 0.39 4.36 -42.30
CA TYR A 64 0.88 3.51 -43.36
C TYR A 64 -0.25 2.94 -44.22
N GLU A 65 -1.29 2.39 -43.58
CA GLU A 65 -2.45 1.79 -44.24
C GLU A 65 -3.23 2.86 -45.00
N ARG A 66 -3.38 4.05 -44.41
CA ARG A 66 -4.01 5.20 -45.07
C ARG A 66 -3.22 5.67 -46.29
N LEU A 67 -1.89 5.71 -46.22
CA LEU A 67 -1.06 6.02 -47.38
C LEU A 67 -1.26 4.98 -48.50
N GLN A 68 -1.24 3.69 -48.16
CA GLN A 68 -1.47 2.61 -49.14
C GLN A 68 -2.87 2.68 -49.76
N ALA A 69 -3.88 3.03 -48.97
CA ALA A 69 -5.24 3.21 -49.47
C ALA A 69 -5.33 4.38 -50.46
N ARG A 70 -4.67 5.51 -50.19
CA ARG A 70 -4.60 6.64 -51.13
C ARG A 70 -3.95 6.23 -52.45
N GLN A 71 -2.79 5.56 -52.38
CA GLN A 71 -2.08 5.08 -53.56
C GLN A 71 -2.94 4.11 -54.38
N ALA A 72 -3.69 3.22 -53.73
CA ALA A 72 -4.58 2.29 -54.42
C ALA A 72 -5.77 2.99 -55.11
N VAL A 73 -6.33 4.04 -54.49
CA VAL A 73 -7.39 4.87 -55.10
C VAL A 73 -6.84 5.69 -56.26
N GLU A 74 -5.63 6.23 -56.16
CA GLU A 74 -4.94 6.91 -57.27
C GLU A 74 -4.65 5.95 -58.43
N ALA A 75 -4.20 4.72 -58.13
CA ALA A 75 -3.96 3.69 -59.13
C ALA A 75 -5.26 3.25 -59.84
N LEU A 76 -6.39 3.22 -59.15
CA LEU A 76 -7.71 2.98 -59.74
C LEU A 76 -8.07 4.08 -60.76
N ALA A 77 -7.88 5.36 -60.39
CA ALA A 77 -8.17 6.49 -61.28
C ALA A 77 -7.30 6.48 -62.55
N ALA A 78 -6.06 5.98 -62.45
CA ALA A 78 -5.14 5.84 -63.57
C ALA A 78 -5.28 4.51 -64.37
N ALA A 79 -6.10 3.57 -63.90
CA ALA A 79 -6.18 2.23 -64.46
C ALA A 79 -6.83 2.20 -65.85
N LYS A 80 -6.25 1.40 -66.75
CA LYS A 80 -6.85 1.13 -68.07
C LYS A 80 -8.15 0.33 -67.92
N ARG A 81 -9.10 0.51 -68.84
CA ARG A 81 -10.43 -0.16 -68.85
C ARG A 81 -10.39 -1.66 -68.54
N LYS A 82 -9.39 -2.40 -69.06
CA LYS A 82 -9.23 -3.86 -68.84
C LYS A 82 -8.76 -4.23 -67.42
N GLN A 83 -7.98 -3.36 -66.77
CA GLN A 83 -7.39 -3.59 -65.44
C GLN A 83 -8.25 -2.99 -64.32
N ARG A 84 -9.19 -2.11 -64.68
CA ARG A 84 -10.06 -1.36 -63.77
C ARG A 84 -10.82 -2.24 -62.75
N PRO A 85 -11.41 -3.40 -63.11
CA PRO A 85 -12.09 -4.23 -62.12
C PRO A 85 -11.16 -4.73 -61.00
N GLN A 86 -9.92 -5.12 -61.37
CA GLN A 86 -8.92 -5.55 -60.40
C GLN A 86 -8.42 -4.38 -59.55
N ALA A 87 -8.14 -3.23 -60.17
CA ALA A 87 -7.73 -2.02 -59.45
C ALA A 87 -8.79 -1.56 -58.43
N LEU A 88 -10.08 -1.68 -58.79
CA LEU A 88 -11.20 -1.34 -57.92
C LEU A 88 -11.26 -2.27 -56.70
N GLN A 89 -11.07 -3.58 -56.90
CA GLN A 89 -11.04 -4.54 -55.78
C GLN A 89 -9.88 -4.24 -54.83
N VAL A 90 -8.68 -3.97 -55.36
CA VAL A 90 -7.52 -3.61 -54.55
C VAL A 90 -7.77 -2.32 -53.77
N ALA A 91 -8.31 -1.28 -54.41
CA ALA A 91 -8.62 -0.02 -53.75
C ALA A 91 -9.64 -0.21 -52.61
N ARG A 92 -10.70 -0.99 -52.83
CA ARG A 92 -11.69 -1.31 -51.78
C ARG A 92 -11.05 -1.99 -50.57
N LEU A 93 -10.27 -3.05 -50.81
CA LEU A 93 -9.60 -3.79 -49.74
C LEU A 93 -8.62 -2.91 -48.95
N ARG A 94 -7.88 -2.02 -49.65
CA ARG A 94 -6.94 -1.12 -48.98
C ARG A 94 -7.65 -0.06 -48.13
N VAL A 95 -8.75 0.52 -48.61
CA VAL A 95 -9.55 1.47 -47.83
C VAL A 95 -10.16 0.77 -46.61
N GLU A 96 -10.71 -0.43 -46.77
CA GLU A 96 -11.24 -1.21 -45.65
C GLU A 96 -10.15 -1.55 -44.62
N THR A 97 -8.97 -1.97 -45.08
CA THR A 97 -7.82 -2.25 -44.21
C THR A 97 -7.42 -1.00 -43.41
N ALA A 98 -7.38 0.17 -44.04
CA ALA A 98 -7.09 1.43 -43.36
C ALA A 98 -8.14 1.78 -42.31
N GLU A 99 -9.42 1.61 -42.61
CA GLU A 99 -10.51 1.84 -41.63
C GLU A 99 -10.41 0.89 -40.43
N VAL A 100 -10.15 -0.40 -40.66
CA VAL A 100 -9.99 -1.40 -39.60
C VAL A 100 -8.73 -1.11 -38.77
N ALA A 101 -7.62 -0.73 -39.40
CA ALA A 101 -6.39 -0.40 -38.70
C ALA A 101 -6.58 0.81 -37.78
N VAL A 102 -7.23 1.88 -38.25
CA VAL A 102 -7.58 3.05 -37.43
C VAL A 102 -8.45 2.64 -36.24
N ARG A 103 -9.51 1.85 -36.46
CA ARG A 103 -10.38 1.37 -35.37
C ARG A 103 -9.61 0.52 -34.36
N GLY A 104 -8.68 -0.32 -34.84
CA GLY A 104 -7.84 -1.16 -34.01
C GLY A 104 -6.87 -0.36 -33.13
N GLU A 105 -6.23 0.68 -33.68
CA GLU A 105 -5.33 1.54 -32.91
C GLU A 105 -6.06 2.40 -31.87
N LEU A 106 -7.26 2.91 -32.21
CA LEU A 106 -8.13 3.57 -31.23
C LEU A 106 -8.46 2.64 -30.06
N ALA A 107 -8.94 1.43 -30.36
CA ALA A 107 -9.29 0.44 -29.34
C ALA A 107 -8.09 0.05 -28.47
N ARG A 108 -6.88 -0.05 -29.04
CA ARG A 108 -5.65 -0.30 -28.28
C ARG A 108 -5.33 0.84 -27.31
N THR A 109 -5.51 2.08 -27.74
CA THR A 109 -5.28 3.25 -26.89
C THR A 109 -6.27 3.29 -25.72
N GLU A 110 -7.55 3.02 -25.98
CA GLU A 110 -8.58 2.91 -24.94
C GLU A 110 -8.28 1.77 -23.96
N LEU A 111 -7.86 0.61 -24.46
CA LEU A 111 -7.48 -0.53 -23.64
C LEU A 111 -6.31 -0.18 -22.71
N GLN A 112 -5.27 0.47 -23.22
CA GLN A 112 -4.14 0.93 -22.39
C GLN A 112 -4.60 1.90 -21.29
N ARG A 113 -5.51 2.82 -21.61
CA ARG A 113 -6.08 3.75 -20.63
C ARG A 113 -6.82 3.00 -19.52
N LEU A 114 -7.67 2.04 -19.89
CA LEU A 114 -8.45 1.24 -18.96
C LEU A 114 -7.57 0.31 -18.10
N GLU A 115 -6.46 -0.20 -18.65
CA GLU A 115 -5.50 -1.01 -17.90
C GLU A 115 -4.79 -0.20 -16.81
N LEU A 116 -4.44 1.07 -17.08
CA LEU A 116 -3.90 1.98 -16.08
C LEU A 116 -4.91 2.28 -14.98
N GLU A 117 -6.15 2.64 -15.35
CA GLU A 117 -7.26 2.87 -14.39
C GLU A 117 -7.51 1.63 -13.52
N ARG A 118 -7.53 0.44 -14.14
CA ARG A 118 -7.66 -0.83 -13.41
C ARG A 118 -6.52 -1.05 -12.43
N GLY A 119 -5.28 -0.74 -12.84
CA GLY A 119 -4.10 -0.83 -11.98
C GLY A 119 -4.22 0.06 -10.75
N GLU A 120 -4.62 1.32 -10.93
CA GLU A 120 -4.84 2.28 -9.84
C GLU A 120 -5.91 1.78 -8.85
N LEU A 121 -7.05 1.31 -9.37
CA LEU A 121 -8.12 0.75 -8.53
C LEU A 121 -7.69 -0.46 -7.71
N LEU A 122 -6.86 -1.34 -8.28
CA LEU A 122 -6.32 -2.51 -7.55
C LEU A 122 -5.36 -2.08 -6.43
N VAL A 123 -4.53 -1.07 -6.68
CA VAL A 123 -3.64 -0.52 -5.66
C VAL A 123 -4.44 0.12 -4.53
N GLU A 124 -5.49 0.88 -4.84
CA GLU A 124 -6.38 1.46 -3.83
C GLU A 124 -7.10 0.39 -3.00
N ALA A 125 -7.64 -0.64 -3.65
CA ALA A 125 -8.28 -1.76 -2.96
C ALA A 125 -7.29 -2.46 -2.01
N SER A 126 -6.08 -2.74 -2.49
CA SER A 126 -5.00 -3.34 -1.68
C SER A 126 -4.61 -2.46 -0.48
N ARG A 127 -4.56 -1.13 -0.64
CA ARG A 127 -4.29 -0.21 0.48
C ARG A 127 -5.39 -0.28 1.54
N ARG A 128 -6.65 -0.23 1.13
CA ARG A 128 -7.81 -0.34 2.06
C ARG A 128 -7.80 -1.67 2.79
N ASP A 129 -7.47 -2.76 2.11
CA ASP A 129 -7.40 -4.08 2.73
C ASP A 129 -6.22 -4.19 3.71
N ALA A 130 -5.06 -3.61 3.37
CA ALA A 130 -3.93 -3.55 4.29
C ALA A 130 -4.22 -2.70 5.55
N GLU A 131 -4.97 -1.61 5.40
CA GLU A 131 -5.44 -0.79 6.53
C GLU A 131 -6.40 -1.57 7.44
N ARG A 132 -7.36 -2.29 6.87
CA ARG A 132 -8.28 -3.16 7.63
C ARG A 132 -7.53 -4.27 8.38
N ALA A 133 -6.60 -4.94 7.70
CA ALA A 133 -5.80 -6.00 8.33
C ALA A 133 -4.95 -5.47 9.49
N ARG A 134 -4.39 -4.25 9.39
CA ARG A 134 -3.68 -3.60 10.49
C ARG A 134 -4.61 -3.29 11.66
N ALA A 135 -5.79 -2.73 11.38
CA ALA A 135 -6.78 -2.43 12.41
C ALA A 135 -7.24 -3.71 13.15
N GLU A 136 -7.46 -4.80 12.41
CA GLU A 136 -7.80 -6.10 12.99
C GLU A 136 -6.65 -6.68 13.82
N ALA A 137 -5.41 -6.61 13.34
CA ALA A 137 -4.24 -7.05 14.09
C ALA A 137 -4.02 -6.23 15.38
N GLU A 138 -4.27 -4.92 15.34
CA GLU A 138 -4.22 -4.05 16.53
C GLU A 138 -5.31 -4.41 17.55
N ARG A 139 -6.54 -4.68 17.10
CA ARG A 139 -7.62 -5.14 17.98
C ARG A 139 -7.25 -6.43 18.69
N LEU A 140 -6.77 -7.44 17.95
CA LEU A 140 -6.34 -8.72 18.52
C LEU A 140 -5.18 -8.56 19.50
N ARG A 141 -4.24 -7.64 19.23
CA ARG A 141 -3.14 -7.33 20.15
C ARG A 141 -3.64 -6.73 21.46
N ILE A 142 -4.60 -5.81 21.40
CA ILE A 142 -5.21 -5.19 22.59
C ILE A 142 -5.96 -6.26 23.39
N GLU A 143 -6.76 -7.10 22.74
CA GLU A 143 -7.47 -8.20 23.41
C GLU A 143 -6.50 -9.16 24.09
N ALA A 144 -5.41 -9.56 23.42
CA ALA A 144 -4.38 -10.41 24.00
C ALA A 144 -3.70 -9.76 25.22
N GLN A 145 -3.46 -8.45 25.19
CA GLN A 145 -2.90 -7.71 26.32
C GLN A 145 -3.86 -7.68 27.52
N ILE A 146 -5.15 -7.39 27.28
CA ILE A 146 -6.18 -7.40 28.32
C ILE A 146 -6.26 -8.78 29.00
N GLN A 147 -6.30 -9.85 28.19
CA GLN A 147 -6.33 -11.21 28.73
C GLN A 147 -5.09 -11.56 29.55
N ALA A 148 -3.90 -11.08 29.13
CA ALA A 148 -2.67 -11.28 29.90
C ALA A 148 -2.70 -10.51 31.24
N GLU A 149 -3.21 -9.29 31.26
CA GLU A 149 -3.37 -8.47 32.47
C GLU A 149 -4.40 -9.07 33.44
N GLU A 150 -5.54 -9.55 32.93
CA GLU A 150 -6.56 -10.24 33.73
C GLU A 150 -6.01 -11.54 34.33
N ALA A 151 -5.28 -12.34 33.54
CA ALA A 151 -4.63 -13.55 34.03
C ALA A 151 -3.57 -13.23 35.11
N ALA A 152 -2.82 -12.14 34.97
CA ALA A 152 -1.86 -11.69 35.98
C ALA A 152 -2.57 -11.28 37.28
N ARG A 153 -3.65 -10.49 37.20
CA ARG A 153 -4.45 -10.10 38.37
C ARG A 153 -5.05 -11.30 39.09
N LEU A 154 -5.55 -12.31 38.35
CA LEU A 154 -6.04 -13.55 38.94
C LEU A 154 -4.95 -14.32 39.68
N ARG A 155 -3.73 -14.38 39.13
CA ARG A 155 -2.58 -15.01 39.80
C ARG A 155 -2.18 -14.28 41.08
N GLU A 156 -2.16 -12.94 41.05
CA GLU A 156 -1.90 -12.12 42.23
C GLU A 156 -2.95 -12.36 43.32
N ALA A 157 -4.23 -12.40 42.96
CA ALA A 157 -5.32 -12.69 43.89
C ALA A 157 -5.19 -14.08 44.52
N ILE A 158 -4.87 -15.12 43.73
CA ILE A 158 -4.62 -16.47 44.23
C ILE A 158 -3.41 -16.49 45.19
N ALA A 159 -2.33 -15.78 44.86
CA ALA A 159 -1.14 -15.71 45.71
C ALA A 159 -1.44 -15.01 47.05
N GLN A 160 -2.22 -13.92 47.02
CA GLN A 160 -2.66 -13.22 48.23
C GLN A 160 -3.57 -14.09 49.10
N GLU A 161 -4.48 -14.84 48.48
CA GLU A 161 -5.36 -15.77 49.22
C GLU A 161 -4.56 -16.91 49.86
N ALA A 162 -3.59 -17.48 49.14
CA ALA A 162 -2.70 -18.50 49.68
C ALA A 162 -1.90 -17.97 50.88
N GLN A 163 -1.35 -16.75 50.77
CA GLN A 163 -0.63 -16.11 51.88
C GLN A 163 -1.53 -15.83 53.09
N ALA A 164 -2.75 -15.35 52.87
CA ALA A 164 -3.72 -15.14 53.94
C ALA A 164 -4.10 -16.44 54.66
N ARG A 165 -4.17 -17.58 53.93
CA ARG A 165 -4.38 -18.90 54.52
C ARG A 165 -3.18 -19.35 55.35
N GLU A 166 -1.96 -19.20 54.82
CA GLU A 166 -0.72 -19.52 55.56
C GLU A 166 -0.60 -18.67 56.85
N ASP A 167 -0.92 -17.38 56.78
CA ASP A 167 -0.94 -16.49 57.95
C ASP A 167 -1.97 -16.94 58.99
N ALA A 168 -3.16 -17.36 58.56
CA ALA A 168 -4.20 -17.87 59.44
C ALA A 168 -3.79 -19.19 60.12
N GLU A 169 -3.21 -20.13 59.36
CA GLU A 169 -2.66 -21.38 59.88
C GLU A 169 -1.55 -21.12 60.92
N GLY A 170 -0.64 -20.18 60.63
CA GLY A 170 0.41 -19.77 61.56
C GLY A 170 -0.13 -19.21 62.88
N ILE A 171 -1.18 -18.38 62.84
CA ILE A 171 -1.84 -17.88 64.06
C ILE A 171 -2.45 -19.04 64.86
N LEU A 172 -3.16 -19.96 64.19
CA LEU A 172 -3.75 -21.13 64.85
C LEU A 172 -2.68 -21.99 65.53
N ASP A 173 -1.55 -22.24 64.88
CA ASP A 173 -0.44 -23.00 65.44
C ASP A 173 0.18 -22.31 66.67
N THR A 174 0.32 -20.97 66.65
CA THR A 174 0.82 -20.24 67.82
C THR A 174 -0.12 -20.31 69.02
N VAL A 175 -1.44 -20.22 68.78
CA VAL A 175 -2.46 -20.35 69.83
C VAL A 175 -2.45 -21.78 70.38
N ALA A 176 -2.46 -22.79 69.52
CA ALA A 176 -2.39 -24.20 69.91
C ALA A 176 -1.11 -24.51 70.71
N GLY A 177 0.03 -23.95 70.31
CA GLY A 177 1.30 -24.05 71.05
C GLY A 177 1.22 -23.43 72.44
N ALA A 178 0.63 -22.24 72.56
CA ALA A 178 0.43 -21.58 73.85
C ALA A 178 -0.52 -22.36 74.78
N GLU A 179 -1.57 -22.97 74.23
CA GLU A 179 -2.47 -23.85 74.97
C GLU A 179 -1.78 -25.13 75.44
N ALA A 180 -0.96 -25.75 74.58
CA ALA A 180 -0.19 -26.94 74.93
C ALA A 180 0.80 -26.68 76.08
N GLU A 181 1.48 -25.52 76.07
CA GLU A 181 2.37 -25.12 77.17
C GLU A 181 1.62 -24.88 78.49
N LYS A 182 0.43 -24.28 78.44
CA LYS A 182 -0.43 -24.13 79.63
C LYS A 182 -0.84 -25.48 80.21
N LEU A 183 -1.21 -26.45 79.34
CA LEU A 183 -1.56 -27.80 79.77
C LEU A 183 -0.37 -28.55 80.38
N ARG A 184 0.84 -28.36 79.85
CA ARG A 184 2.08 -28.92 80.43
C ARG A 184 2.37 -28.33 81.81
N ALA A 185 2.31 -27.01 81.94
CA ALA A 185 2.50 -26.33 83.21
C ALA A 185 1.47 -26.78 84.27
N ALA A 186 0.21 -26.98 83.88
CA ALA A 186 -0.81 -27.51 84.79
C ALA A 186 -0.47 -28.94 85.27
N ARG A 187 -0.04 -29.83 84.36
CA ARG A 187 0.37 -31.21 84.72
C ARG A 187 1.60 -31.25 85.61
N GLU A 188 2.57 -30.35 85.39
CA GLU A 188 3.74 -30.22 86.25
C GLU A 188 3.34 -29.81 87.67
N LEU A 189 2.45 -28.83 87.81
CA LEU A 189 1.89 -28.42 89.10
C LEU A 189 1.12 -29.55 89.79
N GLU A 190 0.30 -30.30 89.05
CA GLU A 190 -0.40 -31.49 89.57
C GLU A 190 0.58 -32.55 90.08
N ALA A 191 1.66 -32.83 89.33
CA ALA A 191 2.68 -33.79 89.76
C ALA A 191 3.43 -33.31 91.01
N GLU A 192 3.71 -32.01 91.13
CA GLU A 192 4.28 -31.42 92.34
C GLU A 192 3.35 -31.50 93.54
N LEU A 193 2.06 -31.21 93.36
CA LEU A 193 1.05 -31.34 94.41
C LEU A 193 0.92 -32.80 94.85
N ALA A 194 0.86 -33.74 93.90
CA ALA A 194 0.81 -35.17 94.21
C ALA A 194 2.05 -35.63 95.01
N ARG A 195 3.24 -35.08 94.73
CA ARG A 195 4.45 -35.34 95.53
C ARG A 195 4.32 -34.78 96.95
N LYS A 196 3.85 -33.54 97.08
CA LYS A 196 3.62 -32.89 98.39
C LYS A 196 2.56 -33.64 99.20
N GLU A 197 1.51 -34.13 98.56
CA GLU A 197 0.48 -34.95 99.18
C GLU A 197 1.02 -36.31 99.60
N ALA A 198 1.87 -36.96 98.78
CA ALA A 198 2.56 -38.19 99.17
C ALA A 198 3.54 -37.98 100.34
N GLU A 199 4.26 -36.86 100.40
CA GLU A 199 5.12 -36.49 101.54
C GLU A 199 4.29 -36.23 102.81
N LEU A 200 3.12 -35.60 102.69
CA LEU A 200 2.19 -35.39 103.80
C LEU A 200 1.55 -36.71 104.27
N ALA A 201 1.21 -37.62 103.36
CA ALA A 201 0.64 -38.93 103.67
C ALA A 201 1.66 -39.93 104.22
N ALA A 202 2.94 -39.82 103.85
CA ALA A 202 4.03 -40.67 104.32
C ALA A 202 4.61 -40.26 105.70
N GLY A 203 4.18 -39.13 106.28
CA GLY A 203 4.59 -38.71 107.63
C GLY A 203 6.09 -38.40 107.76
N GLY A 204 6.62 -37.48 106.96
CA GLY A 204 8.04 -37.09 106.98
C GLY A 204 8.38 -35.79 107.75
N PRO A 205 9.49 -35.72 108.52
CA PRO A 205 9.82 -34.64 109.47
C PRO A 205 10.49 -33.39 108.87
N VAL A 206 10.49 -32.30 109.66
CA VAL A 206 11.11 -30.99 109.41
C VAL A 206 12.64 -31.03 109.63
N SER A 207 13.43 -30.45 108.71
CA SER A 207 14.75 -29.83 108.99
C SER A 207 15.31 -28.98 107.84
N PRO A 208 15.72 -27.72 108.09
CA PRO A 208 16.80 -27.00 107.38
C PRO A 208 18.07 -26.93 108.29
N PRO A 209 19.19 -26.20 108.01
CA PRO A 209 19.62 -25.38 106.85
C PRO A 209 21.12 -25.58 106.40
N LYS A 210 21.58 -24.89 105.32
CA LYS A 210 22.80 -24.00 105.22
C LYS A 210 23.55 -23.99 103.85
N PRO A 211 24.36 -22.92 103.55
CA PRO A 211 24.56 -22.37 102.19
C PRO A 211 26.02 -22.25 101.64
N LYS A 212 26.12 -21.75 100.38
CA LYS A 212 27.26 -21.13 99.58
C LYS A 212 28.13 -22.08 98.71
N PRO A 213 28.83 -21.62 97.62
CA PRO A 213 29.02 -20.27 97.06
C PRO A 213 28.82 -20.11 95.52
N VAL A 214 29.09 -18.89 95.05
CA VAL A 214 29.02 -18.27 93.71
C VAL A 214 30.09 -18.76 92.71
N ALA A 215 29.77 -18.89 91.40
CA ALA A 215 30.53 -18.36 90.24
C ALA A 215 30.10 -18.96 88.88
N GLY A 216 29.92 -18.12 87.85
CA GLY A 216 29.97 -18.54 86.44
C GLY A 216 29.10 -17.74 85.45
N LYS A 217 29.64 -16.63 84.92
CA LYS A 217 29.05 -15.87 83.79
C LYS A 217 29.06 -16.71 82.49
N PRO A 218 28.05 -16.59 81.58
CA PRO A 218 28.07 -17.25 80.28
C PRO A 218 28.80 -16.40 79.22
N LYS A 219 29.62 -17.02 78.37
CA LYS A 219 30.19 -16.42 77.14
C LYS A 219 29.37 -16.85 75.90
N PRO A 220 29.29 -16.01 74.84
CA PRO A 220 28.31 -16.14 73.76
C PRO A 220 28.76 -17.02 72.59
N LYS A 221 27.78 -17.51 71.81
CA LYS A 221 27.89 -18.37 70.61
C LYS A 221 28.60 -17.67 69.43
N PRO A 222 29.29 -18.41 68.53
CA PRO A 222 29.81 -17.85 67.28
C PRO A 222 28.72 -17.83 66.18
N LYS A 223 28.78 -16.79 65.33
CA LYS A 223 27.93 -16.56 64.14
C LYS A 223 28.33 -17.45 62.95
N PRO A 224 27.40 -17.82 62.03
CA PRO A 224 27.77 -18.43 60.76
C PRO A 224 28.23 -17.39 59.73
N LYS A 225 29.16 -17.78 58.85
CA LYS A 225 29.72 -17.00 57.74
C LYS A 225 28.78 -16.96 56.52
N PRO A 226 28.86 -15.93 55.66
CA PRO A 226 28.15 -15.90 54.39
C PRO A 226 28.95 -16.66 53.32
N THR A 227 28.28 -17.51 52.56
CA THR A 227 28.80 -18.05 51.29
C THR A 227 28.32 -17.19 50.13
N ARG A 228 29.30 -16.87 49.29
CA ARG A 228 29.27 -16.15 48.02
C ARG A 228 28.49 -16.91 46.95
#